data_AF-A0A944U5K5-F1
#
_entry.id   AF-A0A944U5K5-F1
#
_cell.length_a   1.000
_cell.length_b   1.000
_cell.length_c   1.000
_cell.angle_alpha   90.00
_cell.angle_beta   90.00
_cell.angle_gamma   90.00
#
_symmetry.space_group_name_H-M   'P 1'
#
loop_
_entity.id
_entity.type
_entity.pdbx_description
1 polymer ?
#
loop_
_entity_poly.entity_id
_entity_poly.type
_entity_poly.pdbx_seq_one_letter_code
_entity_poly.pdbx_strand_id
1 'polypeptide(L)'
;MVLSEGMRAEASLEQLRLEYHEARATFRKTRDYGKDYRESIASAHALIAALLNQWLNLPEHSGEVSIVCGEIKTVLKDTAGSRFTERYRQEKSFLARALWPLLSEGKPTPRQANFMAQLIKPQKGINFYDLLSRLGQPTEPLGWDVQVTYALALIRSGNDEQAQKRINLLHQKVSINHTHNPKGSLDYGPEAGTGRYRDYVHYLQLCEVLHALRTAVSNDHTSARKHIENARKHREPLSPEAARLVAEIVLRIEEQKN
;
A
#
# COMPACT_ATOMS: atom_id res chain seq x y z
N MET A 1 -39.96 8.38 6.41
CA MET A 1 -39.82 7.86 5.04
C MET A 1 -38.36 8.07 4.64
N VAL A 2 -37.51 7.10 4.98
CA VAL A 2 -36.06 7.16 4.72
C VAL A 2 -35.82 6.35 3.46
N LEU A 3 -35.37 7.03 2.41
CA LEU A 3 -34.97 6.41 1.15
C LEU A 3 -33.73 5.56 1.43
N SER A 4 -33.84 4.25 1.18
CA SER A 4 -32.71 3.34 1.25
C SER A 4 -31.75 3.66 0.11
N GLU A 5 -30.54 4.08 0.45
CA GLU A 5 -29.43 4.13 -0.49
C GLU A 5 -29.24 2.74 -1.09
N GLY A 6 -29.33 2.66 -2.42
CA GLY A 6 -29.25 1.43 -3.16
C GLY A 6 -27.92 0.73 -2.88
N MET A 7 -28.00 -0.43 -2.22
CA MET A 7 -26.96 -1.44 -2.28
C MET A 7 -26.79 -1.82 -3.76
N ARG A 8 -25.79 -1.24 -4.44
CA ARG A 8 -25.29 -1.81 -5.69
C ARG A 8 -24.82 -3.22 -5.34
N ALA A 9 -25.47 -4.23 -5.92
CA ALA A 9 -24.98 -5.60 -5.86
C ALA A 9 -23.51 -5.58 -6.30
N GLU A 10 -22.62 -6.14 -5.47
CA GLU A 10 -21.22 -6.31 -5.87
C GLU A 10 -21.20 -7.10 -7.18
N ALA A 11 -20.57 -6.53 -8.22
CA ALA A 11 -20.46 -7.19 -9.50
C ALA A 11 -19.72 -8.52 -9.31
N SER A 12 -20.25 -9.60 -9.89
CA SER A 12 -19.57 -10.90 -9.84
C SER A 12 -18.18 -10.79 -10.48
N LEU A 13 -17.24 -11.64 -10.07
CA LEU A 13 -15.88 -11.61 -10.62
C LEU A 13 -15.88 -11.84 -12.15
N GLU A 14 -16.76 -12.69 -12.66
CA GLU A 14 -16.92 -12.91 -14.11
C GLU A 14 -17.42 -11.67 -14.84
N GLN A 15 -18.33 -10.91 -14.21
CA GLN A 15 -18.78 -9.64 -14.76
C GLN A 15 -17.62 -8.64 -14.85
N LEU A 16 -16.79 -8.55 -13.81
CA LEU A 16 -15.60 -7.68 -13.82
C LEU A 16 -14.55 -8.11 -14.86
N ARG A 17 -14.38 -9.41 -15.07
CA ARG A 17 -13.53 -9.94 -16.15
C ARG A 17 -14.04 -9.51 -17.52
N LEU A 18 -15.34 -9.68 -17.77
CA LEU A 18 -15.97 -9.29 -19.02
C LEU A 18 -15.80 -7.79 -19.28
N GLU A 19 -16.15 -6.95 -18.30
CA GLU A 19 -16.04 -5.49 -18.39
C GLU A 19 -14.61 -5.04 -18.70
N TYR A 20 -13.62 -5.63 -18.02
CA TYR A 20 -12.21 -5.37 -18.30
C TYR A 20 -11.82 -5.75 -19.73
N HIS A 21 -12.19 -6.95 -20.19
CA HIS A 21 -11.85 -7.41 -21.53
C HIS A 21 -12.50 -6.55 -22.62
N GLU A 22 -13.76 -6.15 -22.45
CA GLU A 22 -14.49 -5.28 -23.37
C GLU A 22 -13.91 -3.86 -23.43
N ALA A 23 -13.70 -3.23 -22.28
CA ALA A 23 -13.13 -1.87 -22.20
C ALA A 23 -11.72 -1.83 -22.79
N ARG A 24 -10.91 -2.85 -22.49
CA ARG A 24 -9.56 -2.99 -23.04
C ARG A 24 -9.56 -3.22 -24.55
N ALA A 25 -10.43 -4.09 -25.06
CA ALA A 25 -10.54 -4.36 -26.49
C ALA A 25 -10.95 -3.09 -27.25
N THR A 26 -11.88 -2.33 -26.69
CA THR A 26 -12.33 -1.04 -27.20
C THR A 26 -11.16 -0.05 -27.26
N PHE A 27 -10.45 0.17 -26.14
CA PHE A 27 -9.29 1.06 -26.12
C PHE A 27 -8.19 0.63 -27.10
N ARG A 28 -7.91 -0.67 -27.25
CA ARG A 28 -6.94 -1.17 -28.23
C ARG A 28 -7.32 -0.85 -29.68
N LYS A 29 -8.63 -0.87 -29.98
CA LYS A 29 -9.18 -0.57 -31.30
C LYS A 29 -9.17 0.92 -31.60
N THR A 30 -9.61 1.75 -30.65
CA THR A 30 -9.77 3.20 -30.84
C THR A 30 -8.48 3.97 -30.61
N ARG A 31 -7.65 3.51 -29.68
CA ARG A 31 -6.49 4.23 -29.13
C ARG A 31 -6.87 5.60 -28.57
N ASP A 32 -8.11 5.78 -28.13
CA ASP A 32 -8.54 7.00 -27.45
C ASP A 32 -7.95 7.07 -26.03
N TYR A 33 -6.93 7.91 -25.86
CA TYR A 33 -6.31 8.17 -24.56
C TYR A 33 -7.15 9.04 -23.62
N GLY A 34 -8.32 9.50 -24.08
CA GLY A 34 -9.32 10.20 -23.29
C GLY A 34 -10.25 9.23 -22.56
N LYS A 35 -11.40 8.92 -23.18
CA LYS A 35 -12.49 8.20 -22.52
C LYS A 35 -12.16 6.71 -22.40
N ASP A 36 -11.87 6.06 -23.53
CA ASP A 36 -11.73 4.60 -23.57
C ASP A 36 -10.53 4.11 -22.74
N TYR A 37 -9.44 4.89 -22.72
CA TYR A 37 -8.31 4.63 -21.82
C TYR A 37 -8.71 4.68 -20.34
N ARG A 38 -9.46 5.71 -19.92
CA ARG A 38 -9.91 5.82 -18.53
C ARG A 38 -10.84 4.67 -18.14
N GLU A 39 -11.74 4.26 -19.03
CA GLU A 39 -12.63 3.11 -18.80
C GLU A 39 -11.85 1.79 -18.73
N SER A 40 -10.84 1.60 -19.60
CA SER A 40 -9.97 0.43 -19.54
C SER A 40 -9.13 0.37 -18.26
N ILE A 41 -8.68 1.51 -17.73
CA ILE A 41 -7.92 1.56 -16.46
C ILE A 41 -8.85 1.33 -15.27
N ALA A 42 -10.02 1.96 -15.24
CA ALA A 42 -10.98 1.82 -14.15
C ALA A 42 -11.48 0.36 -14.01
N SER A 43 -11.84 -0.28 -15.13
CA SER A 43 -12.25 -1.70 -15.14
C SER A 43 -11.12 -2.63 -14.70
N ALA A 44 -9.88 -2.36 -15.13
CA ALA A 44 -8.72 -3.12 -14.69
C ALA A 44 -8.46 -2.98 -13.18
N HIS A 45 -8.57 -1.77 -12.63
CA HIS A 45 -8.41 -1.50 -11.20
C HIS A 45 -9.50 -2.20 -10.37
N ALA A 46 -10.76 -2.19 -10.84
CA ALA A 46 -11.85 -2.92 -10.21
C ALA A 46 -11.61 -4.43 -10.20
N LEU A 47 -11.18 -4.99 -11.35
CA LEU A 47 -10.84 -6.41 -11.45
C LEU A 47 -9.67 -6.79 -10.55
N ILE A 48 -8.58 -6.00 -10.51
CA ILE A 48 -7.44 -6.26 -9.63
C ILE A 48 -7.86 -6.29 -8.16
N ALA A 49 -8.68 -5.33 -7.72
CA ALA A 49 -9.17 -5.31 -6.34
C ALA A 49 -10.00 -6.55 -6.01
N ALA A 50 -10.89 -6.99 -6.91
CA ALA A 50 -11.68 -8.19 -6.72
C ALA A 50 -10.83 -9.47 -6.71
N LEU A 51 -9.86 -9.59 -7.62
CA LEU A 51 -8.94 -10.73 -7.67
C LEU A 51 -8.07 -10.83 -6.41
N LEU A 52 -7.59 -9.69 -5.89
CA LEU A 52 -6.82 -9.67 -4.63
C LEU A 52 -7.66 -10.16 -3.45
N ASN A 53 -8.92 -9.74 -3.36
CA ASN A 53 -9.83 -10.22 -2.32
C ASN A 53 -10.17 -11.71 -2.47
N GLN A 54 -10.47 -12.17 -3.69
CA GLN A 54 -10.71 -13.59 -3.95
C GLN A 54 -9.49 -14.43 -3.55
N TRP A 55 -8.31 -14.02 -4.01
CA TRP A 55 -7.07 -14.75 -3.78
C TRP A 55 -6.74 -14.92 -2.28
N LEU A 56 -7.04 -13.92 -1.45
CA LEU A 56 -6.83 -14.03 0.00
C LEU A 56 -7.69 -15.12 0.65
N ASN A 57 -8.85 -15.40 0.08
CA ASN A 57 -9.80 -16.39 0.59
C ASN A 57 -9.60 -17.78 -0.03
N LEU A 58 -8.67 -17.94 -0.98
CA LEU A 58 -8.38 -19.24 -1.58
C LEU A 58 -7.51 -20.10 -0.64
N PRO A 59 -7.73 -21.43 -0.61
CA PRO A 59 -6.81 -22.35 0.04
C PRO A 59 -5.42 -22.27 -0.61
N GLU A 60 -4.35 -22.13 0.18
CA GLU A 60 -2.99 -21.86 -0.31
C GLU A 60 -2.42 -22.89 -1.30
N HIS A 61 -2.94 -24.13 -1.24
CA HIS A 61 -2.51 -25.25 -2.06
C HIS A 61 -3.45 -25.53 -3.23
N SER A 62 -4.51 -24.73 -3.40
CA SER A 62 -5.40 -24.86 -4.56
C SER A 62 -4.66 -24.46 -5.84
N GLY A 63 -4.93 -25.17 -6.94
CA GLY A 63 -4.41 -24.79 -8.26
C GLY A 63 -4.88 -23.39 -8.70
N GLU A 64 -6.01 -22.95 -8.17
CA GLU A 64 -6.61 -21.63 -8.40
C GLU A 64 -5.70 -20.47 -7.97
N VAL A 65 -4.89 -20.65 -6.92
CA VAL A 65 -3.94 -19.62 -6.46
C VAL A 65 -3.00 -19.20 -7.60
N SER A 66 -2.45 -20.16 -8.35
CA SER A 66 -1.52 -19.84 -9.44
C SER A 66 -2.23 -19.13 -10.59
N ILE A 67 -3.49 -19.49 -10.86
CA ILE A 67 -4.31 -18.87 -11.90
C ILE A 67 -4.60 -17.42 -11.55
N VAL A 68 -5.15 -17.16 -10.36
CA VAL A 68 -5.51 -15.81 -9.91
C VAL A 68 -4.27 -14.92 -9.78
N CYS A 69 -3.17 -15.42 -9.22
CA CYS A 69 -1.91 -14.67 -9.18
C CYS A 69 -1.36 -14.34 -10.59
N GLY A 70 -1.51 -15.25 -11.55
CA GLY A 70 -1.13 -15.03 -12.95
C GLY A 70 -2.00 -13.97 -13.62
N GLU A 71 -3.30 -14.00 -13.34
CA GLU A 71 -4.28 -13.02 -13.83
C GLU A 71 -3.97 -11.62 -13.29
N ILE A 72 -3.78 -11.47 -11.98
CA ILE A 72 -3.39 -10.20 -11.34
C ILE A 72 -2.14 -9.61 -12.03
N LYS A 73 -1.10 -10.43 -12.23
CA LYS A 73 0.14 -9.99 -12.89
C LYS A 73 -0.09 -9.55 -14.34
N THR A 74 -1.00 -10.23 -15.04
CA THR A 74 -1.31 -9.93 -16.44
C THR A 74 -2.04 -8.60 -16.55
N VAL A 75 -3.11 -8.41 -15.75
CA VAL A 75 -3.88 -7.17 -15.72
C VAL A 75 -2.98 -5.99 -15.34
N LEU A 76 -2.13 -6.14 -14.33
CA LEU A 76 -1.16 -5.11 -13.93
C LEU A 76 -0.14 -4.78 -15.02
N LYS A 77 0.43 -5.79 -15.69
CA LYS A 77 1.39 -5.55 -16.76
C LYS A 77 0.78 -4.72 -17.88
N ASP A 78 -0.50 -4.93 -18.11
CA ASP A 78 -1.21 -4.28 -19.17
C ASP A 78 -1.57 -2.82 -18.89
N THR A 79 -1.78 -2.49 -17.61
CA THR A 79 -2.08 -1.13 -17.15
C THR A 79 -0.83 -0.32 -16.83
N ALA A 80 0.28 -0.94 -16.41
CA ALA A 80 1.41 -0.22 -15.83
C ALA A 80 2.26 0.61 -16.81
N GLY A 81 2.15 0.42 -18.13
CA GLY A 81 3.01 1.12 -19.10
C GLY A 81 4.51 0.87 -18.87
N SER A 82 5.38 1.79 -19.30
CA SER A 82 6.83 1.67 -19.10
C SER A 82 7.25 2.11 -17.69
N ARG A 83 8.21 1.40 -17.08
CA ARG A 83 8.68 1.62 -15.69
C ARG A 83 9.23 3.02 -15.35
N PHE A 84 9.42 3.86 -16.36
CA PHE A 84 9.92 5.24 -16.21
C PHE A 84 8.84 6.30 -16.47
N THR A 85 7.59 5.88 -16.69
CA THR A 85 6.47 6.76 -17.03
C THR A 85 5.63 7.08 -15.81
N GLU A 86 4.94 8.23 -15.84
CA GLU A 86 3.99 8.62 -14.80
C GLU A 86 2.89 7.58 -14.60
N ARG A 87 2.41 7.00 -15.70
CA ARG A 87 1.47 5.88 -15.71
C ARG A 87 1.89 4.71 -14.82
N TYR A 88 3.18 4.34 -14.84
CA TYR A 88 3.69 3.28 -13.98
C TYR A 88 3.70 3.69 -12.50
N ARG A 89 3.95 4.98 -12.21
CA ARG A 89 3.89 5.51 -10.85
C ARG A 89 2.47 5.50 -10.31
N GLN A 90 1.51 5.95 -11.12
CA GLN A 90 0.08 5.91 -10.80
C GLN A 90 -0.38 4.48 -10.50
N GLU A 91 0.06 3.50 -11.30
CA GLU A 91 -0.28 2.09 -11.08
C GLU A 91 0.29 1.55 -9.75
N LYS A 92 1.50 1.97 -9.38
CA LYS A 92 2.10 1.63 -8.08
C LYS A 92 1.33 2.27 -6.93
N SER A 93 0.93 3.53 -7.04
CA SER A 93 0.11 4.19 -6.00
C SER A 93 -1.31 3.60 -5.92
N PHE A 94 -1.90 3.17 -7.04
CA PHE A 94 -3.12 2.35 -7.02
C PHE A 94 -2.91 1.06 -6.22
N LEU A 95 -1.87 0.27 -6.56
CA LEU A 95 -1.58 -0.97 -5.84
C LEU A 95 -1.31 -0.75 -4.35
N ALA A 96 -0.60 0.31 -3.97
CA ALA A 96 -0.37 0.63 -2.56
C ALA A 96 -1.70 0.83 -1.81
N ARG A 97 -2.63 1.57 -2.41
CA ARG A 97 -3.97 1.80 -1.85
C ARG A 97 -4.80 0.51 -1.76
N ALA A 98 -4.76 -0.32 -2.79
CA ALA A 98 -5.49 -1.59 -2.83
C ALA A 98 -4.95 -2.61 -1.81
N LEU A 99 -3.62 -2.69 -1.65
CA LEU A 99 -2.97 -3.68 -0.79
C LEU A 99 -2.96 -3.28 0.69
N TRP A 100 -2.95 -1.99 1.01
CA TRP A 100 -2.91 -1.55 2.40
C TRP A 100 -4.02 -2.17 3.28
N PRO A 101 -5.33 -2.07 2.97
CA PRO A 101 -6.36 -2.62 3.84
C PRO A 101 -6.17 -4.12 4.05
N LEU A 102 -5.78 -4.84 2.99
CA LEU A 102 -5.50 -6.27 3.04
C LEU A 102 -4.32 -6.60 3.99
N LEU A 103 -3.29 -5.77 4.00
CA LEU A 103 -2.11 -5.94 4.85
C LEU A 103 -2.33 -5.46 6.30
N SER A 104 -3.16 -4.43 6.50
CA SER A 104 -3.44 -3.86 7.81
C SER A 104 -4.54 -4.58 8.56
N GLU A 105 -5.48 -5.24 7.85
CA GLU A 105 -6.66 -5.88 8.44
C GLU A 105 -6.74 -7.37 8.12
N GLY A 106 -6.45 -7.76 6.88
CA GLY A 106 -6.72 -9.10 6.36
C GLY A 106 -5.81 -10.23 6.85
N LYS A 107 -5.00 -10.01 7.90
CA LYS A 107 -3.99 -10.94 8.45
C LYS A 107 -3.44 -11.95 7.41
N PRO A 108 -2.86 -11.47 6.29
CA PRO A 108 -2.44 -12.34 5.21
C PRO A 108 -1.37 -13.30 5.69
N THR A 109 -1.33 -14.50 5.11
CA THR A 109 -0.25 -15.44 5.40
C THR A 109 1.10 -14.88 4.94
N PRO A 110 2.23 -15.37 5.48
CA PRO A 110 3.54 -14.91 5.03
C PRO A 110 3.77 -15.07 3.52
N ARG A 111 3.20 -16.13 2.92
CA ARG A 111 3.28 -16.38 1.47
C ARG A 111 2.48 -15.35 0.68
N GLN A 112 1.27 -15.02 1.14
CA GLN A 112 0.46 -13.97 0.53
C GLN A 112 1.14 -12.60 0.66
N ALA A 113 1.60 -12.25 1.86
CA ALA A 113 2.32 -11.00 2.09
C ALA A 113 3.57 -10.87 1.20
N ASN A 114 4.32 -11.95 0.99
CA ASN A 114 5.48 -11.96 0.10
C ASN A 114 5.09 -11.70 -1.36
N PHE A 115 3.99 -12.28 -1.84
CA PHE A 115 3.48 -11.99 -3.19
C PHE A 115 3.07 -10.52 -3.32
N MET A 116 2.36 -9.97 -2.34
CA MET A 116 2.02 -8.54 -2.30
C MET A 116 3.28 -7.65 -2.33
N ALA A 117 4.32 -8.02 -1.58
CA ALA A 117 5.61 -7.31 -1.58
C ALA A 117 6.25 -7.32 -2.98
N GLN A 118 6.18 -8.44 -3.72
CA GLN A 118 6.67 -8.50 -5.11
C GLN A 118 5.89 -7.56 -6.03
N LEU A 119 4.57 -7.48 -5.89
CA LEU A 119 3.73 -6.60 -6.68
C LEU A 119 4.04 -5.12 -6.41
N ILE A 120 4.23 -4.73 -5.14
CA ILE A 120 4.39 -3.34 -4.73
C ILE A 120 5.84 -2.89 -4.52
N LYS A 121 6.82 -3.71 -4.94
CA LYS A 121 8.25 -3.36 -4.83
C LYS A 121 8.52 -1.95 -5.39
N PRO A 122 9.17 -1.05 -4.60
CA PRO A 122 9.48 0.30 -5.03
C PRO A 122 10.34 0.33 -6.29
N GLN A 123 9.99 1.22 -7.20
CA GLN A 123 10.71 1.41 -8.47
C GLN A 123 12.07 2.10 -8.27
N LYS A 124 12.97 1.96 -9.26
CA LYS A 124 14.30 2.57 -9.21
C LYS A 124 14.27 4.09 -8.99
N GLY A 125 13.28 4.79 -9.55
CA GLY A 125 13.11 6.23 -9.34
C GLY A 125 12.91 6.61 -7.87
N ILE A 126 12.17 5.81 -7.09
CA ILE A 126 12.02 6.03 -5.65
C ILE A 126 13.36 5.82 -4.93
N ASN A 127 14.15 4.82 -5.35
CA ASN A 127 15.48 4.58 -4.77
C ASN A 127 16.48 5.71 -5.10
N PHE A 128 16.26 6.50 -6.17
CA PHE A 128 17.06 7.70 -6.44
C PHE A 128 16.79 8.80 -5.41
N TYR A 129 15.53 9.03 -5.05
CA TYR A 129 15.20 9.94 -3.94
C TYR A 129 15.74 9.45 -2.59
N ASP A 130 15.80 8.13 -2.37
CA ASP A 130 16.50 7.56 -1.19
C ASP A 130 18.01 7.90 -1.18
N LEU A 131 18.64 8.12 -2.33
CA LEU A 131 20.03 8.59 -2.41
C LEU A 131 20.14 10.09 -2.11
N LEU A 132 19.29 10.92 -2.72
CA LEU A 132 19.30 12.37 -2.50
C LEU A 132 19.05 12.72 -1.02
N SER A 133 18.11 12.04 -0.38
CA SER A 133 17.86 12.24 1.05
C SER A 133 19.03 11.84 1.93
N ARG A 134 19.80 10.81 1.57
CA ARG A 134 21.04 10.48 2.29
C ARG A 134 22.11 11.56 2.18
N LEU A 135 22.03 12.41 1.16
CA LEU A 135 22.85 13.61 1.01
C LEU A 135 22.25 14.84 1.73
N GLY A 136 21.21 14.66 2.55
CA GLY A 136 20.57 15.72 3.33
C GLY A 136 19.57 16.57 2.55
N GLN A 137 19.26 16.22 1.29
CA GLN A 137 18.37 17.02 0.46
C GLN A 137 16.90 16.63 0.69
N PRO A 138 15.98 17.61 0.83
CA PRO A 138 14.56 17.33 0.81
C PRO A 138 14.17 16.74 -0.56
N THR A 139 13.25 15.79 -0.56
CA THR A 139 12.83 15.07 -1.78
C THR A 139 11.32 15.17 -1.96
N GLU A 140 10.83 15.12 -3.18
CA GLU A 140 9.39 15.05 -3.39
C GLU A 140 8.82 13.78 -2.75
N PRO A 141 7.60 13.82 -2.21
CA PRO A 141 7.02 12.70 -1.47
C PRO A 141 6.57 11.52 -2.34
N LEU A 142 6.97 11.50 -3.62
CA LEU A 142 6.55 10.53 -4.62
C LEU A 142 6.84 9.09 -4.19
N GLY A 143 5.78 8.29 -4.07
CA GLY A 143 5.88 6.86 -3.76
C GLY A 143 6.16 6.53 -2.29
N TRP A 144 5.94 7.46 -1.36
CA TRP A 144 6.05 7.16 0.07
C TRP A 144 4.95 6.18 0.53
N ASP A 145 3.76 6.27 -0.03
CA ASP A 145 2.64 5.32 0.12
C ASP A 145 3.07 3.90 -0.31
N VAL A 146 3.75 3.80 -1.45
CA VAL A 146 4.34 2.56 -1.98
C VAL A 146 5.38 2.00 -1.00
N GLN A 147 6.25 2.85 -0.44
CA GLN A 147 7.27 2.42 0.51
C GLN A 147 6.68 1.94 1.85
N VAL A 148 5.69 2.66 2.38
CA VAL A 148 4.96 2.27 3.60
C VAL A 148 4.28 0.91 3.41
N THR A 149 3.54 0.76 2.31
CA THR A 149 2.81 -0.48 2.01
C THR A 149 3.79 -1.64 1.77
N TYR A 150 4.89 -1.39 1.07
CA TYR A 150 5.95 -2.38 0.86
C TYR A 150 6.62 -2.81 2.18
N ALA A 151 6.91 -1.86 3.08
CA ALA A 151 7.48 -2.18 4.38
C ALA A 151 6.53 -3.06 5.21
N LEU A 152 5.23 -2.73 5.24
CA LEU A 152 4.23 -3.56 5.91
C LEU A 152 4.18 -4.97 5.32
N ALA A 153 4.17 -5.10 4.00
CA ALA A 153 4.20 -6.41 3.32
C ALA A 153 5.46 -7.22 3.70
N LEU A 154 6.63 -6.58 3.82
CA LEU A 154 7.85 -7.25 4.25
C LEU A 154 7.78 -7.73 5.70
N ILE A 155 7.22 -6.93 6.63
CA ILE A 155 7.00 -7.35 8.02
C ILE A 155 6.12 -8.59 8.04
N ARG A 156 4.97 -8.55 7.35
CA ARG A 156 4.00 -9.65 7.28
C ARG A 156 4.58 -10.91 6.63
N SER A 157 5.50 -10.77 5.69
CA SER A 157 6.18 -11.91 5.06
C SER A 157 7.36 -12.47 5.89
N GLY A 158 7.66 -11.90 7.06
CA GLY A 158 8.80 -12.31 7.90
C GLY A 158 10.16 -11.85 7.37
N ASN A 159 10.21 -10.85 6.47
CA ASN A 159 11.44 -10.36 5.87
C ASN A 159 11.98 -9.14 6.65
N ASP A 160 12.34 -9.41 7.90
CA ASP A 160 12.60 -8.41 8.96
C ASP A 160 13.70 -7.40 8.59
N GLU A 161 14.87 -7.89 8.16
CA GLU A 161 16.03 -7.04 7.83
C GLU A 161 15.69 -6.05 6.70
N GLN A 162 15.00 -6.54 5.66
CA GLN A 162 14.56 -5.68 4.55
C GLN A 162 13.50 -4.69 5.01
N ALA A 163 12.56 -5.11 5.87
CA ALA A 163 11.56 -4.21 6.44
C ALA A 163 12.24 -3.08 7.23
N GLN A 164 13.15 -3.41 8.15
CA GLN A 164 13.91 -2.45 8.93
C GLN A 164 14.62 -1.43 8.05
N LYS A 165 15.37 -1.89 7.04
CA LYS A 165 16.07 -1.02 6.11
C LYS A 165 15.12 -0.06 5.40
N ARG A 166 13.96 -0.53 4.96
CA ARG A 166 12.99 0.28 4.23
C ARG A 166 12.29 1.30 5.13
N ILE A 167 11.96 0.93 6.36
CA ILE A 167 11.39 1.87 7.33
C ILE A 167 12.40 2.97 7.66
N ASN A 168 13.66 2.62 7.94
CA ASN A 168 14.71 3.60 8.25
C ASN A 168 14.92 4.62 7.11
N LEU A 169 14.96 4.14 5.86
CA LEU A 169 15.12 5.01 4.68
C LEU A 169 13.94 5.98 4.53
N LEU A 170 12.71 5.50 4.70
CA LEU A 170 11.54 6.37 4.64
C LEU A 170 11.51 7.36 5.81
N HIS A 171 11.78 6.89 7.03
CA HIS A 171 11.82 7.75 8.22
C HIS A 171 12.81 8.90 8.03
N GLN A 172 14.04 8.62 7.59
CA GLN A 172 15.05 9.64 7.31
C GLN A 172 14.55 10.68 6.30
N LYS A 173 13.93 10.23 5.20
CA LYS A 173 13.35 11.12 4.18
C LYS A 173 12.29 12.04 4.74
N VAL A 174 11.34 11.46 5.46
CA VAL A 174 10.21 12.19 6.04
C VAL A 174 10.73 13.19 7.07
N SER A 175 11.68 12.80 7.92
CA SER A 175 12.30 13.70 8.91
C SER A 175 13.01 14.88 8.23
N ILE A 176 13.80 14.64 7.19
CA ILE A 176 14.48 15.72 6.46
C ILE A 176 13.46 16.69 5.88
N ASN A 177 12.44 16.19 5.17
CA ASN A 177 11.41 17.07 4.61
C ASN A 177 10.63 17.83 5.68
N HIS A 178 10.28 17.18 6.79
CA HIS A 178 9.58 17.81 7.91
C HIS A 178 10.41 18.92 8.54
N THR A 179 11.71 18.72 8.73
CA THR A 179 12.62 19.75 9.25
C THR A 179 12.70 20.97 8.32
N HIS A 180 12.73 20.74 7.02
CA HIS A 180 12.79 21.82 6.02
C HIS A 180 11.45 22.54 5.85
N ASN A 181 10.33 21.84 6.02
CA ASN A 181 8.99 22.40 5.88
C ASN A 181 8.01 21.82 6.92
N PRO A 182 8.09 22.27 8.20
CA PRO A 182 7.33 21.67 9.30
C PRO A 182 5.83 21.94 9.20
N LYS A 183 5.43 23.02 8.52
CA LYS A 183 4.03 23.39 8.25
C LYS A 183 3.56 22.93 6.87
N GLY A 184 4.44 22.28 6.11
CA GLY A 184 4.14 21.80 4.77
C GLY A 184 3.14 20.66 4.80
N SER A 185 2.11 20.75 3.98
CA SER A 185 1.34 19.58 3.61
C SER A 185 2.02 18.86 2.44
N LEU A 186 1.84 17.56 2.37
CA LEU A 186 2.28 16.77 1.23
C LEU A 186 1.27 16.96 0.11
N ASP A 187 1.61 17.80 -0.87
CA ASP A 187 0.86 17.87 -2.11
C ASP A 187 1.31 16.75 -3.04
N TYR A 188 0.49 15.72 -3.11
CA TYR A 188 0.69 14.58 -3.97
C TYR A 188 0.01 14.76 -5.35
N GLY A 189 -0.66 15.89 -5.59
CA GLY A 189 -1.63 16.01 -6.68
C GLY A 189 -2.88 15.14 -6.47
N PRO A 190 -3.83 15.16 -7.41
CA PRO A 190 -5.08 14.36 -7.35
C PRO A 190 -4.83 12.84 -7.35
N GLU A 191 -3.64 12.42 -7.75
CA GLU A 191 -3.21 11.03 -8.01
C GLU A 191 -3.07 10.17 -6.74
N ALA A 192 -2.72 10.76 -5.59
CA ALA A 192 -2.62 10.01 -4.32
C ALA A 192 -3.97 9.63 -3.71
N GLY A 193 -5.09 10.01 -4.34
CA GLY A 193 -6.42 9.80 -3.80
C GLY A 193 -6.72 10.68 -2.58
N THR A 194 -7.92 10.52 -2.01
CA THR A 194 -8.40 11.33 -0.89
C THR A 194 -7.66 10.98 0.41
N GLY A 195 -6.86 11.91 0.92
CA GLY A 195 -6.51 12.02 2.35
C GLY A 195 -5.41 11.11 2.92
N ARG A 196 -5.03 10.01 2.25
CA ARG A 196 -4.07 9.07 2.85
C ARG A 196 -2.66 9.67 2.95
N TYR A 197 -2.13 9.73 4.17
CA TYR A 197 -0.76 10.13 4.46
C TYR A 197 -0.35 11.53 3.96
N ARG A 198 -1.25 12.52 3.88
CA ARG A 198 -0.90 13.85 3.36
C ARG A 198 -0.08 14.75 4.30
N ASP A 199 0.38 14.21 5.42
CA ASP A 199 1.09 14.95 6.45
C ASP A 199 2.40 14.21 6.79
N TYR A 200 3.50 14.95 6.85
CA TYR A 200 4.79 14.43 7.30
C TYR A 200 4.67 13.74 8.66
N VAL A 201 3.91 14.32 9.59
CA VAL A 201 3.66 13.77 10.92
C VAL A 201 2.98 12.40 10.83
N HIS A 202 2.02 12.23 9.91
CA HIS A 202 1.37 10.93 9.71
C HIS A 202 2.37 9.85 9.25
N TYR A 203 3.31 10.20 8.36
CA TYR A 203 4.36 9.27 7.95
C TYR A 203 5.37 8.97 9.04
N LEU A 204 5.75 9.95 9.86
CA LEU A 204 6.64 9.72 11.01
C LEU A 204 5.97 8.77 12.02
N GLN A 205 4.71 9.04 12.37
CA GLN A 205 3.90 8.13 13.19
C GLN A 205 3.86 6.71 12.61
N LEU A 206 3.63 6.57 11.29
CA LEU A 206 3.59 5.26 10.65
C LEU A 206 4.94 4.54 10.63
N CYS A 207 6.05 5.26 10.42
CA CYS A 207 7.37 4.64 10.48
C CYS A 207 7.66 4.08 11.87
N GLU A 208 7.34 4.84 12.92
CA GLU A 208 7.44 4.38 14.30
C GLU A 208 6.52 3.18 14.58
N VAL A 209 5.27 3.22 14.12
CA VAL A 209 4.33 2.10 14.32
C VAL A 209 4.71 0.86 13.51
N LEU A 210 5.32 1.01 12.32
CA LEU A 210 5.87 -0.11 11.57
C LEU A 210 7.09 -0.72 12.28
N HIS A 211 7.94 0.09 12.90
CA HIS A 211 8.99 -0.41 13.80
C HIS A 211 8.39 -1.18 14.98
N ALA A 212 7.35 -0.64 15.62
CA ALA A 212 6.68 -1.29 16.73
C ALA A 212 6.07 -2.64 16.33
N LEU A 213 5.39 -2.71 15.17
CA LEU A 213 4.82 -3.95 14.65
C LEU A 213 5.91 -4.98 14.39
N ARG A 214 7.01 -4.56 13.76
CA ARG A 214 8.15 -5.42 13.46
C ARG A 214 8.73 -6.05 14.73
N THR A 215 9.02 -5.24 15.74
CA THR A 215 9.57 -5.74 17.01
C THR A 215 8.57 -6.61 17.77
N ALA A 216 7.27 -6.28 17.73
CA ALA A 216 6.23 -7.10 18.33
C ALA A 216 6.09 -8.48 17.65
N VAL A 217 6.22 -8.56 16.32
CA VAL A 217 6.25 -9.84 15.58
C VAL A 217 7.45 -10.70 16.00
N SER A 218 8.57 -10.06 16.37
CA SER A 218 9.77 -10.72 16.88
C SER A 218 9.77 -10.91 18.42
N ASN A 219 8.61 -10.75 19.09
CA ASN A 219 8.42 -10.86 20.54
C ASN A 219 9.23 -9.86 21.40
N ASP A 220 9.77 -8.78 20.81
CA ASP A 220 10.38 -7.68 21.54
C ASP A 220 9.32 -6.61 21.86
N HIS A 221 8.55 -6.88 22.91
CA HIS A 221 7.45 -6.02 23.35
C HIS A 221 7.92 -4.72 24.00
N THR A 222 9.11 -4.72 24.60
CA THR A 222 9.69 -3.52 25.23
C THR A 222 10.00 -2.48 24.16
N SER A 223 10.69 -2.89 23.09
CA SER A 223 10.95 -2.01 21.95
C SER A 223 9.65 -1.62 21.24
N ALA A 224 8.68 -2.54 21.12
CA ALA A 224 7.39 -2.22 20.51
C ALA A 224 6.67 -1.07 21.23
N ARG A 225 6.60 -1.11 22.56
CA ARG A 225 5.99 -0.04 23.37
C ARG A 225 6.72 1.28 23.22
N LYS A 226 8.05 1.26 23.23
CA LYS A 226 8.88 2.46 23.03
C LYS A 226 8.59 3.14 21.69
N HIS A 227 8.46 2.36 20.62
CA HIS A 227 8.11 2.89 19.30
C HIS A 227 6.68 3.45 19.25
N ILE A 228 5.71 2.83 19.93
CA ILE A 228 4.35 3.38 20.06
C ILE A 228 4.37 4.74 20.79
N GLU A 229 5.15 4.86 21.86
CA GLU A 229 5.32 6.12 22.58
C GLU A 229 5.97 7.20 21.71
N ASN A 230 6.99 6.83 20.92
CA ASN A 230 7.61 7.76 19.96
C ASN A 230 6.61 8.24 18.90
N ALA A 231 5.76 7.35 18.38
CA ALA A 231 4.69 7.73 17.46
C ALA A 231 3.76 8.79 18.08
N ARG A 232 3.35 8.60 19.34
CA ARG A 232 2.47 9.55 20.06
C ARG A 232 3.14 10.89 20.32
N LYS A 233 4.46 10.92 20.56
CA LYS A 233 5.23 12.17 20.75
C LYS A 233 5.22 13.07 19.52
N HIS A 234 5.05 12.53 18.32
CA HIS A 234 4.95 13.37 17.12
C HIS A 234 3.68 14.23 17.09
N ARG A 235 2.54 13.62 17.43
CA ARG A 235 1.23 14.29 17.56
C ARG A 235 0.22 13.33 18.17
N GLU A 236 -0.69 13.86 18.98
CA GLU A 236 -1.93 13.18 19.36
C GLU A 236 -3.15 13.89 18.74
N PRO A 237 -4.15 13.14 18.23
CA PRO A 237 -4.21 11.68 18.15
C PRO A 237 -3.29 11.07 17.06
N LEU A 238 -3.08 9.74 17.12
CA LEU A 238 -2.43 8.99 16.04
C LEU A 238 -3.26 9.09 14.74
N SER A 239 -2.58 9.06 13.58
CA SER A 239 -3.26 8.93 12.29
C SER A 239 -4.14 7.67 12.25
N PRO A 240 -5.26 7.66 11.50
CA PRO A 240 -6.16 6.50 11.43
C PRO A 240 -5.44 5.19 11.08
N GLU A 241 -4.46 5.26 10.17
CA GLU A 241 -3.67 4.11 9.77
C GLU A 241 -2.68 3.65 10.84
N ALA A 242 -2.01 4.58 11.53
CA ALA A 242 -1.13 4.25 12.65
C ALA A 242 -1.94 3.65 13.81
N ALA A 243 -3.08 4.25 14.15
CA ALA A 243 -3.96 3.78 15.22
C ALA A 243 -4.42 2.33 15.01
N ARG A 244 -4.77 1.97 13.76
CA ARG A 244 -5.18 0.61 13.41
C ARG A 244 -4.09 -0.43 13.67
N LEU A 245 -2.85 -0.14 13.27
CA LEU A 245 -1.72 -1.05 13.54
C LEU A 245 -1.37 -1.09 15.03
N VAL A 246 -1.48 0.03 15.76
CA VAL A 246 -1.28 0.06 17.22
C VAL A 246 -2.29 -0.83 17.94
N ALA A 247 -3.56 -0.82 17.53
CA ALA A 247 -4.58 -1.70 18.11
C ALA A 247 -4.18 -3.18 17.98
N GLU A 248 -3.68 -3.59 16.81
CA GLU A 248 -3.17 -4.96 16.64
C GLU A 248 -1.95 -5.25 17.53
N ILE A 249 -0.98 -4.34 17.60
CA ILE A 249 0.22 -4.54 18.42
C ILE A 249 -0.13 -4.69 19.90
N VAL A 250 -1.06 -3.87 20.40
CA VAL A 250 -1.53 -3.94 21.79
C VAL A 250 -2.16 -5.31 22.07
N LEU A 251 -3.06 -5.77 21.20
CA LEU A 251 -3.69 -7.10 21.34
C LEU A 251 -2.64 -8.22 21.38
N ARG A 252 -1.65 -8.20 20.48
CA ARG A 252 -0.55 -9.18 20.46
C ARG A 252 0.25 -9.20 21.77
N ILE A 253 0.55 -8.03 22.32
CA ILE A 253 1.31 -7.90 23.58
C ILE A 253 0.48 -8.42 24.76
N GLU A 254 -0.84 -8.27 24.73
CA GLU A 254 -1.75 -8.73 25.78
C GLU A 254 -1.98 -10.25 25.72
N GLU A 255 -2.17 -10.81 24.52
CA GLU A 255 -2.38 -12.25 24.30
C GLU A 255 -1.21 -13.10 24.80
N GLN A 256 0.03 -12.60 24.79
CA GLN A 256 1.20 -13.33 25.29
C GLN A 256 1.43 -13.23 26.82
N LYS A 257 0.59 -12.48 27.55
CA LYS A 257 0.64 -12.45 29.02
C LYS A 257 -0.21 -13.55 29.67
N ASN A 258 -1.09 -14.19 28.88
CA ASN A 258 -1.99 -15.26 29.30
C ASN A 258 -1.47 -16.61 28.81
#